data_AF-A0A269PU98-F1
#
_entry.id   AF-A0A269PU98-F1
#
_cell.length_a   1.000
_cell.length_b   1.000
_cell.length_c   1.000
_cell.angle_alpha   90.00
_cell.angle_beta   90.00
_cell.angle_gamma   90.00
#
_symmetry.space_group_name_H-M   'P 1'
#
loop_
_entity.id
_entity.type
_entity.pdbx_description
1 polymer ?
#
loop_
_entity_poly.entity_id
_entity_poly.type
_entity_poly.pdbx_seq_one_letter_code
_entity_poly.pdbx_strand_id
1 'polypeptide(L)'
;MMVMKQREKEYLLYYLDQLSLKLKNNISEMQQGLNHINEITKNISQEIPAPTKQIIYDPLSTDKLAEKPPECLIRIKEVSLLVGVSRSTIYRMVNDGSFPQPLDLGSRFKAWQKQTVLSWISALSNN
;
A
#
# COMPACT_ATOMS: atom_id res chain seq x y z
N MET A 1 -1.18 26.60 -42.49
CA MET A 1 -0.96 25.15 -42.73
C MET A 1 0.47 24.99 -43.22
N MET A 2 1.42 24.53 -42.38
CA MET A 2 2.82 24.37 -42.78
C MET A 2 2.95 23.20 -43.76
N VAL A 3 3.34 23.49 -45.01
CA VAL A 3 3.63 22.45 -46.00
C VAL A 3 5.03 21.90 -45.70
N MET A 4 5.10 20.81 -44.95
CA MET A 4 6.35 20.11 -44.68
C MET A 4 6.94 19.54 -45.98
N LYS A 5 8.27 19.60 -46.11
CA LYS A 5 8.97 19.03 -47.27
C LYS A 5 8.83 17.51 -47.26
N GLN A 6 8.77 16.90 -48.44
CA GLN A 6 8.54 15.45 -48.59
C GLN A 6 9.51 14.59 -47.74
N ARG A 7 10.80 14.95 -47.71
CA ARG A 7 11.82 14.26 -46.91
C ARG A 7 11.61 14.36 -45.40
N GLU A 8 11.06 15.47 -44.91
CA GLU A 8 10.76 15.66 -43.49
C GLU A 8 9.59 14.76 -43.07
N LYS A 9 8.57 14.62 -43.93
CA LYS A 9 7.47 13.69 -43.72
C LYS A 9 7.93 12.23 -43.69
N GLU A 10 8.80 11.85 -44.63
CA GLU A 10 9.37 10.49 -44.68
C GLU A 10 10.19 10.16 -43.43
N TYR A 11 11.00 11.10 -42.96
CA TYR A 11 11.75 10.94 -41.71
C TYR A 11 10.82 10.80 -40.49
N LEU A 12 9.78 11.62 -40.40
CA LEU A 12 8.81 11.55 -39.30
C LEU A 12 8.03 10.24 -39.33
N LEU A 13 7.61 9.77 -40.51
CA LEU A 13 6.93 8.48 -40.65
C LEU A 13 7.84 7.32 -40.21
N TYR A 14 9.12 7.35 -40.62
CA TYR A 14 10.10 6.36 -40.17
C TYR A 14 10.31 6.40 -38.66
N TYR A 15 10.49 7.60 -38.08
CA TYR A 15 10.68 7.75 -36.63
C TYR A 15 9.48 7.23 -35.84
N LEU A 16 8.26 7.54 -36.28
CA LEU A 16 7.04 7.08 -35.63
C LEU A 16 6.88 5.55 -35.74
N ASP A 17 7.26 4.96 -36.87
CA ASP A 17 7.25 3.51 -37.05
C ASP A 17 8.24 2.83 -36.08
N GLN A 18 9.46 3.37 -35.96
CA GLN A 18 10.45 2.88 -35.01
C GLN A 18 10.01 3.02 -33.55
N LEU A 19 9.37 4.13 -33.20
CA LEU A 19 8.81 4.33 -31.86
C LEU A 19 7.67 3.35 -31.58
N SER A 20 6.76 3.16 -32.54
CA SER A 20 5.67 2.20 -32.47
C SER A 20 6.19 0.78 -32.26
N LEU A 21 7.22 0.37 -33.00
CA LEU A 21 7.85 -0.94 -32.86
C LEU A 21 8.46 -1.14 -31.46
N LYS A 22 9.19 -0.14 -30.95
CA LYS A 22 9.77 -0.19 -29.59
C LYS A 22 8.69 -0.34 -28.52
N LEU A 23 7.61 0.43 -28.63
CA LEU A 23 6.50 0.36 -27.67
C LEU A 23 5.79 -1.00 -27.71
N LYS A 24 5.54 -1.54 -28.91
CA LYS A 24 4.95 -2.89 -29.06
C LYS A 24 5.84 -3.97 -28.44
N ASN A 25 7.15 -3.90 -28.64
CA ASN A 25 8.08 -4.85 -28.03
C ASN A 25 8.04 -4.77 -26.50
N ASN A 26 8.08 -3.56 -25.94
CA ASN A 26 8.01 -3.39 -24.50
C ASN A 26 6.68 -3.92 -23.92
N ILE A 27 5.55 -3.67 -24.60
CA ILE A 27 4.25 -4.25 -24.21
C ILE A 27 4.33 -5.79 -24.19
N SER A 28 4.90 -6.40 -25.21
CA SER A 28 5.07 -7.86 -25.27
C SER A 28 5.94 -8.39 -24.13
N GLU A 29 7.06 -7.73 -23.82
CA GLU A 29 7.92 -8.10 -22.68
C GLU A 29 7.17 -8.01 -21.35
N MET A 30 6.38 -6.95 -21.15
CA MET A 30 5.56 -6.79 -19.94
C MET A 30 4.48 -7.88 -19.83
N GLN A 31 3.82 -8.22 -20.93
CA GLN A 31 2.84 -9.30 -20.97
C GLN A 31 3.47 -10.66 -20.66
N GLN A 32 4.67 -10.93 -21.15
CA GLN A 32 5.42 -12.14 -20.81
C GLN A 32 5.76 -12.18 -19.31
N GLY A 33 6.22 -11.07 -18.74
CA GLY A 33 6.46 -10.96 -17.29
C GLY A 33 5.20 -11.27 -16.48
N LEU A 34 4.05 -10.72 -16.89
CA LEU A 34 2.76 -11.00 -16.24
C LEU A 34 2.37 -12.48 -16.34
N ASN A 35 2.56 -13.11 -17.51
CA ASN A 35 2.31 -14.53 -17.69
C ASN A 35 3.19 -15.39 -16.78
N HIS A 36 4.48 -15.06 -16.64
CA HIS A 36 5.36 -15.77 -15.71
C HIS A 36 4.88 -15.66 -14.26
N ILE A 37 4.45 -14.47 -13.82
CA ILE A 37 3.89 -14.28 -12.49
C ILE A 37 2.63 -15.14 -12.29
N ASN A 38 1.75 -15.19 -13.29
CA ASN A 38 0.54 -16.00 -13.23
C ASN A 38 0.85 -17.50 -13.15
N GLU A 39 1.81 -17.99 -13.94
CA GLU A 39 2.25 -19.40 -13.90
C GLU A 39 2.89 -19.76 -12.55
N ILE A 40 3.76 -18.89 -12.01
CA ILE A 40 4.34 -19.08 -10.67
C ILE A 40 3.23 -19.10 -9.61
N THR A 41 2.29 -18.17 -9.68
CA THR A 41 1.15 -18.09 -8.74
C THR A 41 0.31 -19.36 -8.80
N LYS A 42 0.03 -19.87 -10.00
CA LYS A 42 -0.70 -21.12 -10.23
C LYS A 42 0.04 -22.32 -9.64
N ASN A 43 1.35 -22.41 -9.84
CA ASN A 43 2.18 -23.49 -9.31
C ASN A 43 2.26 -23.47 -7.78
N ILE A 44 2.47 -22.30 -7.16
CA ILE A 44 2.47 -22.13 -5.70
C ILE A 44 1.09 -22.50 -5.10
N SER A 45 0.01 -22.21 -5.82
CA SER A 45 -1.36 -22.53 -5.37
C SER A 45 -1.66 -24.03 -5.31
N GLN A 46 -0.85 -24.89 -5.96
CA GLN A 46 -1.06 -26.35 -5.96
C GLN A 46 -0.34 -27.08 -4.81
N GLU A 47 0.59 -26.43 -4.10
CA GLU A 47 1.39 -27.06 -3.02
C GLU A 47 0.92 -26.69 -1.60
N ILE A 48 -0.07 -25.81 -1.45
CA ILE A 48 -0.59 -25.37 -0.15
C ILE A 48 -2.03 -25.90 0.00
N PRO A 49 -2.34 -26.81 0.95
CA PRO A 49 -3.73 -27.14 1.27
C PRO A 49 -4.40 -25.84 1.73
N ALA A 50 -5.45 -25.44 1.00
CA ALA A 50 -6.20 -24.19 1.11
C ALA A 50 -6.00 -23.41 2.43
N PRO A 51 -5.33 -22.24 2.41
CA PRO A 51 -5.59 -21.25 3.43
C PRO A 51 -6.99 -20.71 3.16
N THR A 52 -7.92 -21.00 4.07
CA THR A 52 -9.30 -20.48 4.07
C THR A 52 -9.30 -18.97 4.29
N LYS A 53 -8.89 -18.19 3.28
CA LYS A 53 -9.29 -16.79 3.03
C LYS A 53 -8.69 -16.32 1.72
N GLN A 54 -9.54 -16.25 0.69
CA GLN A 54 -9.18 -15.70 -0.61
C GLN A 54 -9.15 -14.17 -0.50
N ILE A 55 -7.97 -13.57 -0.66
CA ILE A 55 -7.85 -12.14 -0.92
C ILE A 55 -8.12 -11.94 -2.42
N ILE A 56 -9.27 -11.37 -2.76
CA ILE A 56 -9.66 -10.98 -4.12
C ILE A 56 -9.13 -9.57 -4.37
N TYR A 57 -8.31 -9.38 -5.40
CA TYR A 57 -7.92 -8.06 -5.91
C TYR A 57 -8.80 -7.75 -7.12
N ASP A 58 -9.80 -6.88 -6.95
CA ASP A 58 -10.62 -6.33 -8.05
C ASP A 58 -9.98 -5.02 -8.55
N PRO A 59 -9.58 -4.89 -9.84
CA PRO A 59 -8.81 -3.74 -10.32
C PRO A 59 -9.57 -2.40 -10.40
N LEU A 60 -10.87 -2.33 -10.10
CA LEU A 60 -11.69 -1.12 -10.30
C LEU A 60 -12.55 -0.68 -9.10
N SER A 61 -12.34 -1.23 -7.91
CA SER A 61 -13.02 -0.76 -6.69
C SER A 61 -12.28 0.44 -6.05
N THR A 62 -12.42 1.64 -6.62
CA THR A 62 -11.78 2.88 -6.11
C THR A 62 -12.44 3.49 -4.86
N ASP A 63 -13.30 2.75 -4.13
CA ASP A 63 -14.02 3.30 -2.97
C ASP A 63 -13.92 2.44 -1.69
N LYS A 64 -12.81 1.72 -1.48
CA LYS A 64 -12.52 0.95 -0.26
C LYS A 64 -11.26 1.41 0.48
N LEU A 65 -11.27 2.65 0.97
CA LEU A 65 -10.37 3.08 2.07
C LEU A 65 -10.90 2.66 3.47
N ALA A 66 -12.05 1.96 3.54
CA ALA A 66 -12.73 1.60 4.78
C ALA A 66 -12.43 0.17 5.31
N GLU A 67 -11.61 -0.63 4.65
CA GLU A 67 -11.21 -1.96 5.15
C GLU A 67 -9.68 -2.08 5.27
N LYS A 68 -9.08 -1.10 5.95
CA LYS A 68 -7.72 -1.25 6.49
C LYS A 68 -7.70 -2.52 7.35
N PRO A 69 -6.71 -3.41 7.24
CA PRO A 69 -6.62 -4.53 8.17
C PRO A 69 -6.63 -3.96 9.60
N PRO A 70 -7.43 -4.52 10.53
CA PRO A 70 -7.58 -4.00 11.89
C PRO A 70 -6.27 -3.98 12.71
N GLU A 71 -5.15 -4.41 12.11
CA GLU A 71 -3.85 -4.64 12.74
C GLU A 71 -2.79 -3.58 12.39
N CYS A 72 -3.19 -2.35 12.06
CA CYS A 72 -2.19 -1.30 11.85
C CYS A 72 -1.59 -0.86 13.20
N LEU A 73 -0.34 -1.26 13.45
CA LEU A 73 0.46 -0.78 14.57
C LEU A 73 0.98 0.62 14.28
N ILE A 74 0.84 1.53 15.24
CA ILE A 74 1.29 2.92 15.16
C ILE A 74 2.41 3.18 16.16
N ARG A 75 3.39 4.01 15.76
CA ARG A 75 4.53 4.38 16.62
C ARG A 75 4.18 5.53 17.54
N ILE A 76 4.98 5.75 18.59
CA ILE A 76 4.78 6.85 19.55
C ILE A 76 4.65 8.24 18.90
N LYS A 77 5.33 8.48 17.77
CA LYS A 77 5.21 9.73 17.01
C LYS A 77 3.79 9.92 16.47
N GLU A 78 3.17 8.88 15.95
CA GLU A 78 1.81 8.92 15.42
C GLU A 78 0.78 8.97 16.55
N VAL A 79 0.98 8.21 17.63
CA VAL A 79 0.14 8.27 18.83
C VAL A 79 0.12 9.70 19.41
N SER A 80 1.28 10.34 19.51
CA SER A 80 1.40 11.74 19.96
C SER A 80 0.63 12.72 19.09
N LEU A 81 0.62 12.52 17.77
CA LEU A 81 -0.16 13.34 16.85
C LEU A 81 -1.66 13.08 16.96
N LEU A 82 -2.07 11.82 17.13
CA LEU A 82 -3.47 11.43 17.24
C LEU A 82 -4.13 11.94 18.53
N VAL A 83 -3.40 11.88 19.66
CA VAL A 83 -3.92 12.29 20.97
C VAL A 83 -3.66 13.78 21.24
N GLY A 84 -2.72 14.41 20.53
CA GLY A 84 -2.37 15.82 20.72
C GLY A 84 -1.53 16.12 21.96
N VAL A 85 -0.89 15.10 22.54
CA VAL A 85 -0.06 15.22 23.75
C VAL A 85 1.39 14.79 23.48
N SER A 86 2.33 15.33 24.26
CA SER A 86 3.75 15.03 24.07
C SER A 86 4.08 13.56 24.41
N ARG A 87 5.15 13.03 23.79
CA ARG A 87 5.59 11.65 24.02
C ARG A 87 5.85 11.32 25.49
N SER A 88 6.45 12.25 26.23
CA SER A 88 6.72 12.09 27.66
C SER A 88 5.43 12.00 28.48
N THR A 89 4.42 12.78 28.11
CA THR A 89 3.08 12.72 28.73
C THR A 89 2.41 11.38 28.45
N ILE A 90 2.51 10.85 27.23
CA ILE A 90 1.98 9.51 26.89
C ILE A 90 2.64 8.45 27.78
N TYR A 91 3.96 8.43 27.88
CA TYR A 91 4.64 7.45 28.74
C TYR A 91 4.26 7.59 30.22
N ARG A 92 4.04 8.81 30.71
CA ARG A 92 3.52 9.02 32.06
C ARG A 92 2.12 8.42 32.21
N MET A 93 1.21 8.69 31.29
CA MET A 93 -0.14 8.13 31.30
C MET A 93 -0.15 6.59 31.18
N VAL A 94 0.78 6.02 30.42
CA VAL A 94 0.98 4.56 30.34
C VAL A 94 1.43 4.00 31.69
N ASN A 95 2.35 4.66 32.37
CA ASN A 95 2.81 4.25 33.71
C ASN A 95 1.73 4.42 34.78
N ASP A 96 0.94 5.49 34.69
CA ASP A 96 -0.18 5.78 35.59
C ASP A 96 -1.42 4.91 35.29
N GLY A 97 -1.36 4.07 34.24
CA GLY A 97 -2.44 3.17 33.84
C GLY A 97 -3.63 3.85 33.13
N SER A 98 -3.53 5.16 32.86
CA SER A 98 -4.60 5.96 32.24
C SER A 98 -4.59 5.93 30.70
N PHE A 99 -3.60 5.28 30.08
CA PHE A 99 -3.48 5.12 28.62
C PHE A 99 -3.14 3.67 28.23
N PRO A 100 -3.55 3.18 27.05
CA PRO A 100 -3.26 1.82 26.61
C PRO A 100 -1.76 1.48 26.59
N GLN A 101 -1.43 0.26 27.03
CA GLN A 101 -0.05 -0.23 27.02
C GLN A 101 0.46 -0.47 25.59
N PRO A 102 1.73 -0.13 25.29
CA PRO A 102 2.35 -0.49 24.02
C PRO A 102 2.64 -1.99 23.94
N LEU A 103 2.57 -2.52 22.72
CA LEU A 103 3.19 -3.79 22.36
C LEU A 103 4.70 -3.64 22.23
N ASP A 104 5.41 -4.64 22.76
CA ASP A 104 6.85 -4.77 22.61
C ASP A 104 7.18 -5.53 21.32
N LEU A 105 7.85 -4.85 20.38
CA LEU A 105 8.32 -5.43 19.11
C LEU A 105 9.84 -5.68 19.13
N GLY A 106 10.45 -5.64 20.32
CA GLY A 106 11.89 -5.84 20.53
C GLY A 106 12.52 -4.70 21.33
N SER A 107 13.79 -4.87 21.70
CA SER A 107 14.51 -4.08 22.72
C SER A 107 14.36 -2.54 22.65
N ARG A 108 14.08 -1.95 21.48
CA ARG A 108 13.89 -0.49 21.31
C ARG A 108 12.57 -0.10 20.66
N PHE A 109 11.71 -1.05 20.33
CA PHE A 109 10.56 -0.83 19.48
C PHE A 109 9.27 -1.04 20.25
N LYS A 110 8.64 0.07 20.64
CA LYS A 110 7.27 0.09 21.16
C LYS A 110 6.31 0.56 20.08
N ALA A 111 5.14 -0.09 20.00
CA ALA A 111 4.07 0.29 19.09
C ALA A 111 2.71 0.07 19.77
N TRP A 112 1.69 0.77 19.29
CA TRP A 112 0.32 0.63 19.79
C TRP A 112 -0.57 0.10 18.67
N GLN A 113 -1.54 -0.73 19.02
CA GLN A 113 -2.64 -1.01 18.10
C GLN A 113 -3.43 0.28 17.86
N LYS A 114 -3.56 0.70 16.60
CA LYS A 114 -4.28 1.93 16.24
C LYS A 114 -5.72 1.89 16.76
N GLN A 115 -6.37 0.74 16.65
CA GLN A 115 -7.75 0.57 17.09
C GLN A 115 -7.91 0.82 18.60
N THR A 116 -7.01 0.28 19.42
CA THR A 116 -7.04 0.47 20.88
C THR A 116 -6.91 1.94 21.27
N VAL A 117 -6.02 2.68 20.60
CA VAL A 117 -5.86 4.13 20.82
C VAL A 117 -7.12 4.89 20.40
N LEU A 118 -7.70 4.57 19.23
CA LEU A 118 -8.94 5.21 18.78
C LEU A 118 -10.12 4.91 19.72
N SER A 119 -10.28 3.66 20.16
CA SER A 119 -11.30 3.27 21.12
C SER A 119 -11.17 4.04 22.45
N TRP A 120 -9.94 4.26 22.92
CA TRP A 120 -9.68 5.09 24.11
C TRP A 120 -10.09 6.54 23.89
N ILE A 121 -9.78 7.14 22.73
CA ILE A 121 -10.20 8.51 22.39
C ILE A 121 -11.74 8.61 22.37
N SER A 122 -12.41 7.65 21.73
CA SER A 122 -13.88 7.62 21.68
C SER A 122 -14.52 7.41 23.05
N ALA A 123 -13.87 6.70 23.97
CA ALA A 123 -14.35 6.55 25.34
C ALA A 123 -14.29 7.87 26.12
N LEU A 124 -13.32 8.75 25.84
CA LEU A 124 -13.22 10.06 26.48
C LEU A 124 -14.33 11.03 26.07
N SER A 125 -14.88 10.91 24.86
CA SER A 125 -15.93 11.80 24.36
C SER A 125 -17.34 11.45 24.85
N ASN A 126 -17.55 10.23 25.34
CA ASN A 126 -18.85 9.72 25.78
C ASN A 126 -19.07 9.85 27.30
N ASN A 127 -18.28 10.70 27.96
CA ASN A 127 -18.28 10.96 29.40
C ASN A 127 -18.25 12.46 29.63
#